data_AF-A0A2V5RFN0-F1
#
_entry.id   AF-A0A2V5RFN0-F1
#
_cell.length_a   1.000
_cell.length_b   1.000
_cell.length_c   1.000
_cell.angle_alpha   90.00
_cell.angle_beta   90.00
_cell.angle_gamma   90.00
#
_symmetry.space_group_name_H-M   'P 1'
#
loop_
_entity.id
_entity.type
_entity.pdbx_description
1 polymer ?
#
loop_
_entity_poly.entity_id
_entity_poly.type
_entity_poly.pdbx_seq_one_letter_code
_entity_poly.pdbx_strand_id
1 'polypeptide(L)'
;MRARRLDVFADGLGDWIGLSEADVFGPRHSPEGLRGQCRIDALGQCDNGAPAARVSGQAFKHEQSIPWTLVITDSNGVIRGVARSAPISPFINRTFYQSKLTANIGFVGYIRDYNPELRYALRSADNLTLSDEEIPVQQ
;
A
#
# COMPACT_ATOMS: atom_id res chain seq x y z
N MET A 1 -18.76 -7.02 19.10
CA MET A 1 -17.54 -6.24 18.84
C MET A 1 -17.34 -6.18 17.34
N ARG A 2 -17.23 -4.98 16.74
CA ARG A 2 -17.21 -4.80 15.27
C ARG A 2 -15.76 -4.78 14.80
N ALA A 3 -15.23 -5.94 14.39
CA ALA A 3 -13.96 -6.01 13.69
C ALA A 3 -14.03 -5.07 12.48
N ARG A 4 -13.17 -4.05 12.46
CA ARG A 4 -13.11 -3.07 11.37
C ARG A 4 -12.55 -3.80 10.15
N ARG A 5 -13.44 -4.25 9.25
CA ARG A 5 -13.11 -4.90 7.98
C ARG A 5 -12.08 -4.07 7.23
N LEU A 6 -10.87 -4.63 7.08
CA LEU A 6 -9.81 -4.05 6.25
C LEU A 6 -10.07 -4.31 4.76
N ASP A 7 -11.03 -5.20 4.43
CA ASP A 7 -11.38 -5.60 3.06
C ASP A 7 -12.07 -4.50 2.24
N VAL A 8 -12.53 -3.42 2.89
CA VAL A 8 -13.20 -2.29 2.20
C VAL A 8 -12.26 -1.57 1.22
N PHE A 9 -10.94 -1.77 1.33
CA PHE A 9 -9.96 -1.15 0.43
C PHE A 9 -9.57 -2.03 -0.77
N ALA A 10 -10.13 -3.24 -0.90
CA ALA A 10 -9.57 -4.32 -1.71
C ALA A 10 -10.40 -4.80 -2.91
N ASP A 11 -11.53 -4.15 -3.27
CA ASP A 11 -12.28 -4.57 -4.47
C ASP A 11 -11.41 -4.42 -5.74
N GLY A 12 -10.91 -5.56 -6.22
CA GLY A 12 -10.16 -5.75 -7.47
C GLY A 12 -8.62 -5.76 -7.40
N LEU A 13 -7.99 -5.55 -6.23
CA LEU A 13 -6.52 -5.55 -6.09
C LEU A 13 -5.97 -6.65 -5.18
N GLY A 14 -6.84 -7.39 -4.49
CA GLY A 14 -6.44 -8.55 -3.69
C GLY A 14 -5.86 -9.71 -4.50
N ASP A 15 -6.14 -9.76 -5.81
CA ASP A 15 -5.73 -10.86 -6.70
C ASP A 15 -4.20 -10.89 -6.95
N TRP A 16 -3.51 -9.78 -6.70
CA TRP A 16 -2.04 -9.72 -6.84
C TRP A 16 -1.31 -10.16 -5.57
N ILE A 17 -1.99 -10.17 -4.43
CA ILE A 17 -1.37 -10.51 -3.15
C ILE A 17 -0.99 -11.99 -3.14
N GLY A 18 0.29 -12.26 -2.89
CA GLY A 18 0.89 -13.59 -2.91
C GLY A 18 1.55 -13.95 -4.25
N LEU A 19 1.43 -13.11 -5.28
CA LEU A 19 2.12 -13.29 -6.55
C LEU A 19 3.48 -12.58 -6.56
N SER A 20 4.38 -13.04 -7.43
CA SER A 20 5.64 -12.35 -7.71
C SER A 20 5.39 -11.09 -8.53
N GLU A 21 6.14 -10.01 -8.26
CA GLU A 21 6.10 -8.81 -9.09
C GLU A 21 6.44 -9.10 -10.56
N ALA A 22 7.34 -10.06 -10.81
CA ALA A 22 7.70 -10.47 -12.16
C ALA A 22 6.55 -11.16 -12.90
N ASP A 23 5.68 -11.91 -12.20
CA ASP A 23 4.55 -12.58 -12.82
C ASP A 23 3.43 -11.60 -13.17
N VAL A 24 3.25 -10.54 -12.36
CA VAL A 24 2.19 -9.54 -12.54
C VAL A 24 2.61 -8.46 -13.55
N PHE A 25 3.81 -7.91 -13.41
CA PHE A 25 4.28 -6.77 -14.20
C PHE A 25 5.19 -7.19 -15.36
N GLY A 26 5.91 -8.31 -15.24
CA GLY A 26 6.84 -8.77 -16.26
C GLY A 26 7.96 -7.76 -16.49
N PRO A 27 8.32 -7.42 -17.75
CA PRO A 27 9.35 -6.43 -18.04
C PRO A 27 8.88 -4.98 -17.92
N ARG A 28 7.64 -4.73 -17.49
CA ARG A 28 7.04 -3.38 -17.45
C ARG A 28 7.48 -2.62 -16.22
N HIS A 29 8.68 -2.07 -16.30
CA HIS A 29 9.26 -1.21 -15.28
C HIS A 29 9.62 0.14 -15.88
N SER A 30 9.49 1.20 -15.08
CA SER A 30 9.86 2.55 -15.50
C SER A 30 10.33 3.38 -14.30
N PRO A 31 11.33 4.26 -14.48
CA PRO A 31 11.63 5.29 -13.50
C PRO A 31 10.49 6.30 -13.51
N GLU A 32 9.73 6.37 -12.42
CA GLU A 32 8.58 7.28 -12.27
C GLU A 32 8.90 8.48 -11.37
N GLY A 33 10.11 8.54 -10.83
CA GLY A 33 10.52 9.53 -9.84
C GLY A 33 9.72 9.40 -8.54
N LEU A 34 9.31 8.19 -8.18
CA LEU A 34 8.48 7.95 -7.00
C LEU A 34 9.24 8.34 -5.71
N ARG A 35 8.62 9.20 -4.90
CA ARG A 35 9.15 9.68 -3.62
C ARG A 35 8.04 9.76 -2.58
N GLY A 36 8.39 9.60 -1.32
CA GLY A 36 7.41 9.70 -0.25
C GLY A 36 7.83 9.04 1.06
N GLN A 37 6.83 8.79 1.90
CA GLN A 37 6.98 8.14 3.19
C GLN A 37 5.84 7.14 3.38
N CYS A 38 6.15 5.98 3.93
CA CYS A 38 5.19 4.92 4.23
C CYS A 38 5.46 4.39 5.64
N ARG A 39 4.40 4.14 6.41
CA ARG A 39 4.52 3.52 7.73
C ARG A 39 3.40 2.55 8.02
N ILE A 40 3.65 1.65 8.97
CA ILE A 40 2.62 0.82 9.59
C ILE A 40 1.90 1.64 10.67
N ASP A 41 0.58 1.76 10.55
CA ASP A 41 -0.23 2.49 11.53
C ASP A 41 -0.87 1.58 12.58
N ALA A 42 -1.18 0.33 12.20
CA ALA A 42 -1.88 -0.60 13.06
C ALA A 42 -1.65 -2.04 12.62
N LEU A 43 -1.62 -2.95 13.58
CA LEU A 43 -1.67 -4.39 13.34
C LEU A 43 -3.10 -4.90 13.53
N GLY A 44 -3.46 -5.92 12.78
CA GLY A 44 -4.76 -6.55 12.79
C GLY A 44 -4.70 -7.99 12.30
N GLN A 45 -5.87 -8.56 12.04
CA GLN A 45 -6.01 -9.89 11.47
C GLN A 45 -6.96 -9.82 10.28
N CYS A 46 -6.67 -10.59 9.24
CA CYS A 46 -7.59 -10.85 8.14
C CYS A 46 -8.75 -11.75 8.61
N ASP A 47 -9.81 -11.84 7.80
CA ASP A 47 -10.98 -12.68 8.09
C ASP A 47 -10.64 -14.18 8.29
N ASN A 48 -9.54 -14.64 7.71
CA ASN A 48 -9.01 -16.00 7.88
C ASN A 48 -8.10 -16.17 9.12
N GLY A 49 -7.99 -15.15 9.98
CA GLY A 49 -7.14 -15.15 11.17
C GLY A 49 -5.66 -14.87 10.92
N ALA A 50 -5.25 -14.68 9.66
CA ALA A 50 -3.86 -14.37 9.33
C ALA A 50 -3.46 -12.96 9.80
N PRO A 51 -2.19 -12.73 10.20
CA PRO A 51 -1.74 -11.42 10.61
C PRO A 51 -1.80 -10.42 9.44
N ALA A 52 -2.26 -9.21 9.72
CA ALA A 52 -2.34 -8.13 8.76
C ALA A 52 -1.77 -6.84 9.35
N ALA A 53 -1.18 -6.00 8.52
CA ALA A 53 -0.75 -4.67 8.90
C ALA A 53 -1.43 -3.64 8.03
N ARG A 54 -1.90 -2.56 8.65
CA ARG A 54 -2.42 -1.39 7.95
C ARG A 54 -1.28 -0.42 7.70
N VAL A 55 -1.15 0.05 6.46
CA VAL A 55 -0.18 1.07 6.10
C VAL A 55 -0.86 2.35 5.65
N SER A 56 -0.23 3.48 5.95
CA SER A 56 -0.53 4.75 5.31
C SER A 56 0.73 5.55 5.07
N GLY A 57 0.60 6.53 4.19
CA GLY A 57 1.71 7.36 3.82
C GLY A 57 1.36 8.37 2.76
N GLN A 58 2.40 8.96 2.21
CA GLN A 58 2.32 9.91 1.10
C GLN A 58 3.29 9.44 0.03
N ALA A 59 2.85 9.49 -1.22
CA ALA A 59 3.66 9.12 -2.38
C ALA A 59 3.39 10.12 -3.51
N PHE A 60 4.44 10.51 -4.22
CA PHE A 60 4.42 11.49 -5.31
C PHE A 60 5.33 11.04 -6.43
N LYS A 61 4.93 11.27 -7.68
CA LYS A 61 5.76 11.08 -8.88
C LYS A 61 6.40 12.40 -9.35
N HIS A 62 7.32 12.32 -10.31
CA HIS A 62 8.12 13.45 -10.82
C HIS A 62 7.30 14.70 -11.20
N GLU A 63 6.07 14.53 -11.70
CA GLU A 63 5.17 15.62 -12.11
C GLU A 63 4.17 16.07 -11.03
N GLN A 64 4.41 15.74 -9.75
CA GLN A 64 3.43 15.92 -8.67
C GLN A 64 2.13 15.11 -8.85
N SER A 65 2.12 14.15 -9.79
CA SER A 65 1.04 13.18 -9.92
C SER A 65 1.04 12.22 -8.74
N ILE A 66 -0.17 11.92 -8.26
CA ILE A 66 -0.39 11.00 -7.15
C ILE A 66 -0.55 9.60 -7.74
N PRO A 67 0.31 8.62 -7.38
CA PRO A 67 0.18 7.26 -7.88
C PRO A 67 -1.18 6.69 -7.47
N TRP A 68 -1.99 6.20 -8.41
CA TRP A 68 -3.34 5.73 -8.06
C TRP A 68 -3.30 4.36 -7.39
N THR A 69 -2.50 3.46 -7.95
CA THR A 69 -2.31 2.09 -7.51
C THR A 69 -0.89 1.91 -7.01
N LEU A 70 -0.78 1.41 -5.79
CA LEU A 70 0.48 1.13 -5.13
C LEU A 70 0.49 -0.35 -4.70
N VAL A 71 1.64 -0.99 -4.82
CA VAL A 71 1.86 -2.35 -4.33
C VAL A 71 2.92 -2.33 -3.26
N ILE A 72 2.79 -3.24 -2.30
CA ILE A 72 3.74 -3.43 -1.21
C ILE A 72 4.39 -4.79 -1.43
N THR A 73 5.69 -4.78 -1.70
CA THR A 73 6.47 -5.99 -1.96
C THR A 73 7.37 -6.30 -0.77
N ASP A 74 7.67 -7.58 -0.57
CA ASP A 74 8.76 -7.99 0.32
C ASP A 74 10.11 -7.99 -0.42
N SER A 75 11.19 -8.21 0.32
CA SER A 75 12.55 -8.29 -0.23
C SER A 75 12.77 -9.46 -1.22
N ASN A 76 11.82 -10.39 -1.35
CA ASN A 76 11.88 -11.48 -2.33
C ASN A 76 11.09 -11.14 -3.61
N GLY A 77 10.54 -9.93 -3.72
CA GLY A 77 9.73 -9.51 -4.86
C GLY A 77 8.30 -10.06 -4.83
N VAL A 78 7.83 -10.58 -3.69
CA VAL A 78 6.43 -11.04 -3.57
C VAL A 78 5.55 -9.86 -3.16
N ILE A 79 4.43 -9.68 -3.86
CA ILE A 79 3.42 -8.67 -3.50
C ILE A 79 2.71 -9.15 -2.23
N ARG A 80 2.98 -8.50 -1.11
CA ARG A 80 2.37 -8.81 0.19
C ARG A 80 1.19 -7.92 0.51
N GLY A 81 1.05 -6.81 -0.20
CA GLY A 81 0.00 -5.85 0.08
C GLY A 81 -0.27 -4.93 -1.09
N VAL A 82 -1.37 -4.20 -0.97
CA VAL A 82 -1.78 -3.19 -1.93
C VAL A 82 -2.23 -1.94 -1.20
N ALA A 83 -2.00 -0.80 -1.84
CA ALA A 83 -2.42 0.50 -1.38
C ALA A 83 -3.08 1.25 -2.53
N ARG A 84 -4.07 2.09 -2.20
CA ARG A 84 -4.62 3.06 -3.14
C ARG A 84 -4.41 4.45 -2.60
N SER A 85 -4.02 5.34 -3.48
CA SER A 85 -4.15 6.76 -3.18
C SER A 85 -5.61 7.14 -3.19
N ALA A 86 -6.02 7.83 -2.14
CA ALA A 86 -7.33 8.43 -2.09
C ALA A 86 -7.13 9.93 -1.80
N PRO A 87 -7.94 10.82 -2.40
CA PRO A 87 -8.16 12.12 -1.77
C PRO A 87 -8.78 11.80 -0.40
N ILE A 88 -7.96 11.81 0.66
CA ILE A 88 -8.41 11.42 1.99
C ILE A 88 -9.43 12.46 2.43
N SER A 89 -10.71 12.16 2.21
CA SER A 89 -11.77 13.05 2.66
C SER A 89 -11.68 13.19 4.18
N PRO A 90 -12.01 14.37 4.75
CA PRO A 90 -11.94 14.61 6.19
C PRO A 90 -12.70 13.57 7.01
N PHE A 91 -13.74 12.95 6.42
CA PHE A 91 -14.59 11.95 7.05
C PHE A 91 -13.90 10.58 7.21
N ILE A 92 -13.12 10.14 6.22
CA ILE A 92 -12.33 8.89 6.32
C ILE A 92 -11.16 9.07 7.29
N ASN A 93 -10.50 10.23 7.25
CA ASN A 93 -9.46 10.60 8.23
C ASN A 93 -9.99 10.53 9.67
N ARG A 94 -11.21 11.04 9.91
CA ARG A 94 -11.83 11.00 11.24
C ARG A 94 -12.22 9.59 11.68
N THR A 95 -12.88 8.83 10.80
CA THR A 95 -13.48 7.53 11.17
C THR A 95 -12.43 6.44 11.37
N PHE A 96 -11.37 6.46 10.56
CA PHE A 96 -10.38 5.38 10.54
C PHE A 96 -8.99 5.78 11.03
N TYR A 97 -8.67 7.08 11.09
CA TYR A 97 -7.32 7.59 11.36
C TYR A 97 -7.26 8.63 12.48
N GLN A 98 -8.36 8.83 13.22
CA GLN A 98 -8.45 9.78 14.33
C GLN A 98 -7.92 11.19 13.98
N SER A 99 -8.07 11.62 12.73
CA SER A 99 -7.60 12.92 12.24
C SER A 99 -6.08 13.12 12.27
N LYS A 100 -5.26 12.06 12.33
CA LYS A 100 -3.80 12.16 12.38
C LYS A 100 -3.11 12.41 11.03
N LEU A 101 -3.84 12.33 9.91
CA LEU A 101 -3.29 12.62 8.58
C LEU A 101 -3.59 14.09 8.21
N THR A 102 -2.56 14.91 8.06
CA THR A 102 -2.66 16.28 7.55
C THR A 102 -3.01 16.27 6.06
N ALA A 103 -3.85 17.21 5.65
CA ALA A 103 -4.77 17.13 4.52
C ALA A 103 -4.17 16.87 3.11
N ASN A 104 -5.03 16.19 2.31
CA ASN A 104 -5.24 16.22 0.85
C ASN A 104 -4.56 15.22 -0.09
N ILE A 105 -3.41 14.61 0.24
CA ILE A 105 -2.79 13.61 -0.65
C ILE A 105 -2.13 12.54 0.22
N GLY A 106 -2.73 11.35 0.25
CA GLY A 106 -2.17 10.22 0.97
C GLY A 106 -2.73 8.91 0.44
N PHE A 107 -2.03 7.82 0.70
CA PHE A 107 -2.50 6.50 0.37
C PHE A 107 -2.81 5.69 1.62
N VAL A 108 -3.63 4.69 1.40
CA VAL A 108 -4.01 3.71 2.40
C VAL A 108 -3.85 2.34 1.78
N GLY A 109 -3.22 1.44 2.52
CA GLY A 109 -3.14 0.05 2.13
C GLY A 109 -3.13 -0.89 3.30
N TYR A 110 -2.93 -2.15 2.95
CA TYR A 110 -2.71 -3.20 3.92
C TYR A 110 -1.72 -4.22 3.38
N ILE A 111 -1.00 -4.85 4.31
CA ILE A 111 -0.12 -5.99 4.09
C ILE A 111 -0.86 -7.20 4.65
N ARG A 112 -1.01 -8.24 3.83
CA ARG A 112 -1.51 -9.54 4.24
C ARG A 112 -0.33 -10.42 4.68
N ASP A 113 -0.58 -11.33 5.61
CA ASP A 113 0.41 -12.25 6.17
C ASP A 113 1.63 -11.48 6.70
N TYR A 114 1.37 -10.39 7.42
CA TYR A 114 2.42 -9.49 7.90
C TYR A 114 3.39 -10.22 8.82
N ASN A 115 4.66 -10.22 8.42
CA ASN A 115 5.80 -10.68 9.20
C ASN A 115 6.73 -9.50 9.52
N PRO A 116 6.99 -9.18 10.80
CA PRO A 116 7.88 -8.08 11.18
C PRO A 116 9.36 -8.31 10.81
N GLU A 117 9.79 -9.55 10.56
CA GLU A 117 11.16 -9.86 10.16
C GLU A 117 11.45 -9.52 8.69
N LEU A 118 10.40 -9.34 7.88
CA LEU A 118 10.53 -8.96 6.47
C LEU A 118 10.61 -7.44 6.34
N ARG A 119 11.42 -7.01 5.37
CA ARG A 119 11.41 -5.63 4.89
C ARG A 119 10.38 -5.50 3.79
N TYR A 120 9.62 -4.42 3.85
CA TYR A 120 8.61 -4.10 2.85
C TYR A 120 8.96 -2.80 2.15
N ALA A 121 8.67 -2.76 0.85
CA ALA A 121 8.81 -1.59 0.01
C ALA A 121 7.49 -1.30 -0.69
N LEU A 122 7.16 -0.02 -0.81
CA LEU A 122 6.01 0.46 -1.56
C LEU A 122 6.49 0.94 -2.94
N ARG A 123 5.81 0.46 -3.98
CA ARG A 123 6.06 0.80 -5.39
C ARG A 123 4.78 1.25 -6.04
N SER A 124 4.89 2.11 -7.05
CA SER A 124 3.77 2.50 -7.90
C SER A 124 3.54 1.45 -8.97
N ALA A 125 2.28 1.10 -9.20
CA ALA A 125 1.85 0.06 -10.13
C ALA A 125 0.82 0.59 -11.14
N ASP A 126 0.88 1.89 -11.44
CA ASP A 126 -0.08 2.52 -12.34
C ASP A 126 0.05 1.98 -13.76
N ASN A 127 -1.09 1.83 -14.45
CA ASN A 127 -1.16 1.31 -15.82
C ASN A 127 -0.44 -0.05 -16.01
N LEU A 128 -0.36 -0.87 -14.95
CA LEU A 128 0.37 -2.15 -14.94
C LEU A 128 1.88 -1.99 -15.23
N THR A 129 2.44 -0.83 -14.90
CA THR A 129 3.88 -0.56 -14.92
C THR A 129 4.36 -0.35 -13.50
N LEU A 130 5.42 -1.06 -13.12
CA LEU A 130 5.99 -0.97 -11.78
C LEU A 130 7.10 0.10 -11.74
N SER A 131 7.07 0.98 -10.75
CA SER A 131 8.11 2.00 -10.58
C SER A 131 9.44 1.35 -10.19
N ASP A 132 10.55 1.82 -10.78
CA ASP A 132 11.89 1.40 -10.37
C ASP A 132 12.22 1.86 -8.96
N GLU A 133 11.69 3.01 -8.54
CA GLU A 133 11.91 3.54 -7.21
C GLU A 133 11.00 2.87 -6.17
N GLU A 134 11.55 2.76 -4.96
CA GLU A 134 10.93 2.12 -3.82
C GLU A 134 10.85 3.08 -2.63
N ILE A 135 9.71 3.10 -1.95
CA ILE A 135 9.55 3.79 -0.67
C ILE A 135 9.57 2.74 0.44
N PRO A 136 10.57 2.72 1.34
CA PRO A 136 10.60 1.72 2.41
C PRO A 136 9.43 1.93 3.38
N VAL A 137 8.80 0.83 3.78
CA VAL A 137 7.73 0.85 4.79
C VAL A 137 8.38 0.87 6.18
N GLN A 138 8.16 1.96 6.92
CA GLN A 138 8.62 2.10 8.29
C GLN A 138 7.74 1.29 9.25
N GLN A 139 8.38 0.45 10.07
CA GLN A 139 7.74 -0.38 11.08
C GLN A 139 7.59 0.35 12.42
#